data_AF-A0A2L2WNI3-F1
#
_entry.id   AF-A0A2L2WNI3-F1
#
_cell.length_a   1.000
_cell.length_b   1.000
_cell.length_c   1.000
_cell.angle_alpha   90.00
_cell.angle_beta   90.00
_cell.angle_gamma   90.00
#
_symmetry.space_group_name_H-M   'P 1'
#
loop_
_entity.id
_entity.type
_entity.pdbx_description
1 polymer ?
#
loop_
_entity_poly.entity_id
_entity_poly.type
_entity_poly.pdbx_seq_one_letter_code
_entity_poly.pdbx_strand_id
1 'polypeptide(L)'
;MTLHVFNPEHDIALAQNTINFTAPQAAKCLRKDIGFIAALWANDGDYVLVEDTDRAKKAFYQFTCELAETGIDRTFHGVEFISNDMLHSLQIDNITTWGWDFAIRNELMRNGIDSRLLPEPTEVNIIRQLSHRSTAASVLKSINLPDTVGIAYTCMTEGEAFGHVSDFGAAVLKAPWSCSGRGLRFVSPADITPHIVGWVRNIIKNQGCIIIEPHYDRICDFGMEFRCAEDGKIVYDGLSVFNTEHGSYTGNIIATEYFKESMLTHYVSKQLLDNIKEMIQFKCGEIYSGKYCGPFGVDMMIVRENNTGKCKVHPCVEINLRRTMGHVALSLSQYADNKTKPLFCIEKDKNYQLKLNFI
;
A
#
# COMPACT_ATOMS: atom_id res chain seq x y z
N MET A 1 -17.52 18.25 -5.94
CA MET A 1 -16.18 18.04 -6.52
C MET A 1 -15.25 17.53 -5.45
N THR A 2 -14.55 16.43 -5.73
CA THR A 2 -13.59 15.83 -4.80
C THR A 2 -12.17 16.27 -5.16
N LEU A 3 -11.39 16.68 -4.15
CA LEU A 3 -9.96 16.90 -4.31
C LEU A 3 -9.21 15.59 -4.04
N HIS A 4 -8.43 15.12 -5.01
CA HIS A 4 -7.56 13.97 -4.86
C HIS A 4 -6.11 14.40 -4.67
N VAL A 5 -5.44 13.80 -3.69
CA VAL A 5 -4.05 14.14 -3.34
C VAL A 5 -3.19 12.90 -3.27
N PHE A 6 -2.10 12.88 -4.04
CA PHE A 6 -1.11 11.80 -3.98
C PHE A 6 0.06 12.20 -3.06
N ASN A 7 0.09 11.65 -1.85
CA ASN A 7 1.18 11.80 -0.88
C ASN A 7 1.89 10.45 -0.64
N PRO A 8 2.80 10.01 -1.54
CA PRO A 8 3.46 8.70 -1.46
C PRO A 8 4.35 8.52 -0.23
N GLU A 9 4.69 9.60 0.44
CA GLU A 9 5.47 9.65 1.69
C GLU A 9 4.68 9.25 2.94
N HIS A 10 3.39 8.95 2.81
CA HIS A 10 2.45 8.72 3.91
C HIS A 10 2.99 7.83 5.05
N ASP A 11 3.47 6.61 4.77
CA ASP A 11 3.90 5.71 5.85
C ASP A 11 5.17 6.22 6.58
N ILE A 12 6.00 7.04 5.90
CA ILE A 12 7.15 7.72 6.52
C ILE A 12 6.65 8.86 7.40
N ALA A 13 5.64 9.61 6.95
CA ALA A 13 5.01 10.66 7.73
C ALA A 13 4.36 10.11 9.00
N LEU A 14 3.68 8.95 8.90
CA LEU A 14 3.16 8.22 10.05
C LEU A 14 4.27 7.81 11.03
N ALA A 15 5.39 7.30 10.53
CA ALA A 15 6.52 6.92 11.38
C ALA A 15 7.07 8.10 12.19
N GLN A 16 7.20 9.28 11.57
CA GLN A 16 7.72 10.49 12.24
C GLN A 16 6.68 11.23 13.09
N ASN A 17 5.39 11.09 12.76
CA ASN A 17 4.26 11.61 13.51
C ASN A 17 4.35 13.11 13.86
N THR A 18 4.71 13.95 12.88
CA THR A 18 4.88 15.40 13.07
C THR A 18 4.18 16.19 11.97
N ILE A 19 3.66 17.36 12.32
CA ILE A 19 3.07 18.31 11.36
C ILE A 19 4.12 18.95 10.44
N ASN A 20 5.37 19.03 10.90
CA ASN A 20 6.49 19.63 10.17
C ASN A 20 7.39 18.53 9.59
N PHE A 21 6.79 17.66 8.79
CA PHE A 21 7.48 16.57 8.13
C PHE A 21 8.19 17.06 6.87
N THR A 22 9.43 16.63 6.67
CA THR A 22 10.14 16.82 5.41
C THR A 22 10.39 15.46 4.77
N ALA A 23 9.66 15.19 3.68
CA ALA A 23 9.82 13.94 2.94
C ALA A 23 11.24 13.79 2.38
N PRO A 24 11.80 12.56 2.34
CA PRO A 24 13.05 12.29 1.66
C PRO A 24 12.99 12.70 0.19
N GLN A 25 14.15 13.05 -0.40
CA GLN A 25 14.22 13.53 -1.78
C GLN A 25 13.56 12.56 -2.78
N ALA A 26 13.73 11.26 -2.60
CA ALA A 26 13.11 10.25 -3.46
C ALA A 26 11.57 10.33 -3.45
N ALA A 27 10.96 10.55 -2.28
CA ALA A 27 9.51 10.65 -2.15
C ALA A 27 8.99 11.98 -2.72
N LYS A 28 9.72 13.08 -2.52
CA LYS A 28 9.41 14.38 -3.15
C LYS A 28 9.45 14.31 -4.68
N CYS A 29 10.49 13.69 -5.23
CA CYS A 29 10.58 13.44 -6.67
C CYS A 29 9.42 12.57 -7.16
N LEU A 30 9.10 11.49 -6.45
CA LEU A 30 7.97 10.62 -6.80
C LEU A 30 6.65 11.41 -6.83
N ARG A 31 6.33 12.15 -5.77
CA ARG A 31 5.12 12.99 -5.68
C ARG A 31 5.04 14.01 -6.81
N LYS A 32 6.16 14.67 -7.16
CA LYS A 32 6.23 15.63 -8.26
C LYS A 32 6.05 14.98 -9.63
N ASP A 33 6.70 13.84 -9.84
CA ASP A 33 6.85 13.25 -11.16
C ASP A 33 5.63 12.43 -11.59
N ILE A 34 4.97 11.75 -10.64
CA ILE A 34 3.77 10.93 -10.87
C ILE A 34 2.54 11.43 -10.09
N GLY A 35 2.54 12.69 -9.64
CA GLY A 35 1.41 13.28 -8.89
C GLY A 35 0.07 13.23 -9.63
N PHE A 36 0.10 13.15 -10.97
CA PHE A 36 -1.09 12.99 -11.80
C PHE A 36 -1.84 11.67 -11.57
N ILE A 37 -1.21 10.67 -10.92
CA ILE A 37 -1.72 9.30 -10.79
C ILE A 37 -3.15 9.25 -10.25
N ALA A 38 -3.57 10.23 -9.45
CA ALA A 38 -4.92 10.29 -8.93
C ALA A 38 -6.01 10.50 -9.98
N ALA A 39 -5.66 11.05 -11.15
CA ALA A 39 -6.55 11.10 -12.30
C ALA A 39 -6.97 9.69 -12.78
N LEU A 40 -6.22 8.65 -12.40
CA LEU A 40 -6.54 7.26 -12.72
C LEU A 40 -7.70 6.69 -11.91
N TRP A 41 -8.26 7.38 -10.93
CA TRP A 41 -9.46 6.91 -10.23
C TRP A 41 -10.42 8.05 -9.89
N ALA A 42 -10.04 9.29 -10.19
CA ALA A 42 -10.90 10.46 -10.07
C ALA A 42 -12.09 10.37 -11.04
N ASN A 43 -13.22 10.94 -10.65
CA ASN A 43 -14.36 11.10 -11.52
C ASN A 43 -14.23 12.36 -12.37
N ASP A 44 -14.98 12.43 -13.46
CA ASP A 44 -15.12 13.65 -14.25
C ASP A 44 -15.58 14.82 -13.37
N GLY A 45 -14.89 15.96 -13.45
CA GLY A 45 -15.13 17.13 -12.63
C GLY A 45 -14.44 17.11 -11.26
N ASP A 46 -13.66 16.09 -10.93
CA ASP A 46 -12.80 16.12 -9.74
C ASP A 46 -11.49 16.87 -9.98
N TYR A 47 -10.86 17.29 -8.89
CA TYR A 47 -9.56 17.97 -8.87
C TYR A 47 -8.44 17.02 -8.48
N VAL A 48 -7.27 17.14 -9.09
CA VAL A 48 -6.05 16.41 -8.69
C VAL A 48 -4.96 17.41 -8.32
N LEU A 49 -4.56 17.41 -7.04
CA LEU A 49 -3.50 18.28 -6.53
C LEU A 49 -2.13 17.77 -6.99
N VAL A 50 -1.41 18.63 -7.71
CA VAL A 50 -0.07 18.38 -8.25
C VAL A 50 0.88 19.52 -7.96
N GLU A 51 2.18 19.22 -7.90
CA GLU A 51 3.24 20.22 -7.71
C GLU A 51 3.42 21.15 -8.92
N ASP A 52 3.14 20.63 -10.12
CA ASP A 52 3.33 21.33 -11.40
C ASP A 52 2.27 20.84 -12.39
N THR A 53 1.33 21.72 -12.75
CA THR A 53 0.16 21.38 -13.56
C THR A 53 0.51 21.05 -15.00
N ASP A 54 1.44 21.79 -15.62
CA ASP A 54 1.88 21.54 -17.00
C ASP A 54 2.63 20.22 -17.11
N ARG A 55 3.51 19.95 -16.14
CA ARG A 55 4.22 18.68 -16.07
C ARG A 55 3.26 17.52 -15.86
N ALA A 56 2.29 17.65 -14.95
CA ALA A 56 1.28 16.63 -14.69
C ALA A 56 0.45 16.33 -15.93
N LYS A 57 -0.05 17.36 -16.64
CA LYS A 57 -0.79 17.22 -17.90
C LYS A 57 0.03 16.47 -18.95
N LYS A 58 1.30 16.82 -19.13
CA LYS A 58 2.19 16.15 -20.09
C LYS A 58 2.42 14.69 -19.72
N ALA A 59 2.75 14.39 -18.46
CA ALA A 59 3.00 13.03 -18.00
C ALA A 59 1.74 12.16 -18.07
N PHE A 60 0.59 12.72 -17.73
CA PHE A 60 -0.70 12.06 -17.87
C PHE A 60 -1.03 11.75 -19.33
N TYR A 61 -0.88 12.72 -20.24
CA TYR A 61 -1.09 12.51 -21.67
C TYR A 61 -0.20 11.39 -22.21
N GLN A 62 1.09 11.39 -21.87
CA GLN A 62 2.02 10.33 -22.26
C GLN A 62 1.57 8.95 -21.77
N PHE A 63 1.17 8.85 -20.50
CA PHE A 63 0.64 7.60 -19.94
C PHE A 63 -0.64 7.15 -20.65
N THR A 64 -1.57 8.06 -20.96
CA THR A 64 -2.81 7.70 -21.67
C THR A 64 -2.56 7.21 -23.09
N CYS A 65 -1.54 7.73 -23.78
CA CYS A 65 -1.12 7.21 -25.08
C CYS A 65 -0.58 5.77 -24.96
N GLU A 66 0.32 5.51 -24.00
CA GLU A 66 0.80 4.14 -23.72
C GLU A 66 -0.37 3.20 -23.36
N LEU A 67 -1.32 3.66 -22.55
CA LEU A 67 -2.50 2.87 -22.17
C LEU A 67 -3.35 2.49 -23.39
N ALA A 68 -3.58 3.42 -24.32
CA ALA A 68 -4.34 3.16 -25.53
C ALA A 68 -3.68 2.07 -26.42
N GLU A 69 -2.34 2.00 -26.44
CA GLU A 69 -1.59 0.96 -27.16
C GLU A 69 -1.81 -0.44 -26.57
N THR A 70 -2.18 -0.54 -25.29
CA THR A 70 -2.50 -1.83 -24.64
C THR A 70 -3.89 -2.37 -24.99
N GLY A 71 -4.74 -1.60 -25.66
CA GLY A 71 -6.13 -1.96 -25.93
C GLY A 71 -7.09 -1.75 -24.75
N ILE A 72 -6.61 -1.15 -23.64
CA ILE A 72 -7.45 -0.72 -22.53
C ILE A 72 -8.22 0.54 -22.96
N ASP A 73 -9.51 0.38 -23.25
CA ASP A 73 -10.38 1.46 -23.69
C ASP A 73 -10.95 2.23 -22.48
N ARG A 74 -10.13 3.13 -21.95
CA ARG A 74 -10.54 4.07 -20.91
C ARG A 74 -10.35 5.50 -21.37
N THR A 75 -11.47 6.23 -21.44
CA THR A 75 -11.47 7.67 -21.65
C THR A 75 -11.39 8.39 -20.31
N PHE A 76 -10.49 9.37 -20.21
CA PHE A 76 -10.38 10.26 -19.06
C PHE A 76 -10.89 11.63 -19.46
N HIS A 77 -12.11 12.00 -19.03
CA HIS A 77 -12.69 13.29 -19.33
C HIS A 77 -12.78 14.13 -18.05
N GLY A 78 -12.45 15.41 -18.13
CA GLY A 78 -12.86 16.37 -17.09
C GLY A 78 -12.14 16.33 -15.73
N VAL A 79 -11.03 15.62 -15.55
CA VAL A 79 -10.20 15.79 -14.34
C VAL A 79 -9.34 17.05 -14.49
N GLU A 80 -9.37 17.94 -13.49
CA GLU A 80 -8.61 19.18 -13.49
C GLU A 80 -7.37 19.07 -12.59
N PHE A 81 -6.19 19.26 -13.18
CA PHE A 81 -4.94 19.32 -12.42
C PHE A 81 -4.75 20.72 -11.84
N ILE A 82 -4.61 20.77 -10.51
CA ILE A 82 -4.48 22.02 -9.77
C ILE A 82 -3.22 22.04 -8.91
N SER A 83 -2.67 23.23 -8.65
CA SER A 83 -1.58 23.47 -7.73
C SER A 83 -2.08 24.15 -6.45
N ASN A 84 -1.24 24.15 -5.42
CA ASN A 84 -1.58 24.65 -4.08
C ASN A 84 -2.09 26.10 -4.07
N ASP A 85 -1.56 26.97 -4.94
CA ASP A 85 -1.97 28.36 -5.06
C ASP A 85 -3.42 28.53 -5.56
N MET A 86 -4.02 27.51 -6.18
CA MET A 86 -5.40 27.56 -6.66
C MET A 86 -6.42 27.06 -5.62
N LEU A 87 -6.00 26.38 -4.56
CA LEU A 87 -6.92 25.71 -3.62
C LEU A 87 -7.93 26.67 -2.96
N HIS A 88 -7.50 27.89 -2.65
CA HIS A 88 -8.33 28.90 -1.96
C HIS A 88 -9.52 29.42 -2.78
N SER A 89 -9.53 29.23 -4.10
CA SER A 89 -10.58 29.74 -4.99
C SER A 89 -11.57 28.68 -5.46
N LEU A 90 -11.37 27.42 -5.06
CA LEU A 90 -12.17 26.28 -5.52
C LEU A 90 -13.25 25.90 -4.52
N GLN A 91 -14.38 25.40 -5.05
CA GLN A 91 -15.42 24.76 -4.25
C GLN A 91 -15.06 23.28 -4.12
N ILE A 92 -14.67 22.86 -2.92
CA ILE A 92 -14.28 21.48 -2.61
C ILE A 92 -15.28 20.92 -1.60
N ASP A 93 -15.96 19.82 -1.98
CA ASP A 93 -16.94 19.18 -1.11
C ASP A 93 -16.32 18.05 -0.29
N ASN A 94 -15.32 17.37 -0.85
CA ASN A 94 -14.68 16.20 -0.27
C ASN A 94 -13.19 16.16 -0.61
N ILE A 95 -12.40 15.50 0.23
CA ILE A 95 -10.96 15.32 0.00
C ILE A 95 -10.62 13.84 0.17
N THR A 96 -9.93 13.28 -0.82
CA THR A 96 -9.33 11.95 -0.71
C THR A 96 -7.82 12.04 -0.92
N THR A 97 -7.08 11.50 0.03
CA THR A 97 -5.62 11.46 -0.04
C THR A 97 -5.14 10.05 -0.38
N TRP A 98 -3.86 9.87 -0.71
CA TRP A 98 -3.24 8.56 -0.74
C TRP A 98 -3.40 7.92 0.64
N GLY A 99 -3.06 8.65 1.71
CA GLY A 99 -3.38 8.32 3.10
C GLY A 99 -3.35 9.57 3.99
N TRP A 100 -4.13 9.58 5.08
CA TRP A 100 -4.24 10.75 5.96
C TRP A 100 -3.20 10.74 7.07
N ASP A 101 -2.31 11.74 7.06
CA ASP A 101 -1.32 11.98 8.10
C ASP A 101 -1.28 13.47 8.51
N PHE A 102 -0.54 13.77 9.58
CA PHE A 102 -0.43 15.14 10.08
C PHE A 102 0.21 16.11 9.09
N ALA A 103 1.11 15.63 8.22
CA ALA A 103 1.82 16.48 7.27
C ALA A 103 0.88 16.93 6.16
N ILE A 104 0.15 16.00 5.53
CA ILE A 104 -0.78 16.33 4.44
C ILE A 104 -1.97 17.14 4.97
N ARG A 105 -2.47 16.83 6.16
CA ARG A 105 -3.51 17.63 6.83
C ARG A 105 -3.06 19.08 7.00
N ASN A 106 -1.86 19.30 7.53
CA ASN A 106 -1.31 20.64 7.75
C ASN A 106 -0.97 21.36 6.44
N GLU A 107 -0.50 20.65 5.42
CA GLU A 107 -0.29 21.18 4.07
C GLU A 107 -1.59 21.75 3.49
N LEU A 108 -2.68 20.97 3.51
CA LEU A 108 -3.98 21.41 2.99
C LEU A 108 -4.54 22.60 3.77
N MET A 109 -4.48 22.58 5.11
CA MET A 109 -4.90 23.72 5.94
C MET A 109 -4.16 25.01 5.59
N ARG A 110 -2.83 24.95 5.43
CA ARG A 110 -2.01 26.13 5.13
C ARG A 110 -2.30 26.72 3.76
N ASN A 111 -2.81 25.91 2.83
CA ASN A 111 -3.21 26.34 1.49
C ASN A 111 -4.70 26.71 1.39
N GLY A 112 -5.37 26.94 2.52
CA GLY A 112 -6.70 27.55 2.55
C GLY A 112 -7.87 26.56 2.53
N ILE A 113 -7.62 25.26 2.67
CA ILE A 113 -8.69 24.28 2.84
C ILE A 113 -9.35 24.46 4.22
N ASP A 114 -10.68 24.50 4.22
CA ASP A 114 -11.48 24.56 5.44
C ASP A 114 -11.22 23.33 6.32
N SER A 115 -10.94 23.55 7.61
CA SER A 115 -10.68 22.47 8.56
C SER A 115 -11.84 21.49 8.70
N ARG A 116 -13.07 21.89 8.38
CA ARG A 116 -14.26 21.00 8.40
C ARG A 116 -14.20 19.88 7.35
N LEU A 117 -13.37 20.02 6.32
CA LEU A 117 -13.16 19.00 5.28
C LEU A 117 -11.99 18.08 5.59
N LEU A 118 -11.30 18.31 6.71
CA LEU A 118 -10.09 17.58 7.09
C LEU A 118 -10.38 16.71 8.31
N PRO A 119 -9.72 15.55 8.44
CA PRO A 119 -9.88 14.72 9.63
C PRO A 119 -9.38 15.48 10.86
N GLU A 120 -10.03 15.26 12.00
CA GLU A 120 -9.58 15.76 13.29
C GLU A 120 -8.23 15.14 13.69
N PRO A 121 -7.39 15.83 14.48
CA PRO A 121 -6.13 15.27 14.96
C PRO A 121 -6.26 13.91 15.66
N THR A 122 -7.38 13.66 16.33
CA THR A 122 -7.69 12.37 16.96
C THR A 122 -7.89 11.26 15.92
N GLU A 123 -8.57 11.55 14.82
CA GLU A 123 -8.78 10.60 13.71
C GLU A 123 -7.46 10.28 13.02
N VAL A 124 -6.59 11.27 12.79
CA VAL A 124 -5.25 11.04 12.23
C VAL A 124 -4.40 10.13 13.15
N ASN A 125 -4.50 10.31 14.47
CA ASN A 125 -3.83 9.42 15.42
C ASN A 125 -4.38 7.99 15.38
N ILE A 126 -5.71 7.83 15.22
CA ILE A 126 -6.34 6.52 15.06
C ILE A 126 -5.84 5.85 13.79
N ILE A 127 -5.82 6.55 12.66
CA ILE A 127 -5.26 6.05 11.39
C ILE A 127 -3.84 5.56 11.61
N ARG A 128 -2.98 6.37 12.24
CA ARG A 128 -1.61 5.97 12.56
C ARG A 128 -1.54 4.68 13.37
N GLN A 129 -2.35 4.55 14.42
CA GLN A 129 -2.38 3.36 15.26
C GLN A 129 -2.83 2.12 14.47
N LEU A 130 -3.86 2.28 13.63
CA LEU A 130 -4.39 1.20 12.80
C LEU A 130 -3.40 0.78 11.69
N SER A 131 -2.62 1.72 11.13
CA SER A 131 -1.56 1.44 10.15
C SER A 131 -0.33 0.74 10.74
N HIS A 132 -0.25 0.56 12.06
CA HIS A 132 0.88 -0.13 12.69
C HIS A 132 0.85 -1.62 12.35
N ARG A 133 2.02 -2.22 12.05
CA ARG A 133 2.12 -3.65 11.67
C ARG A 133 1.60 -4.64 12.73
N SER A 134 1.42 -4.23 13.99
CA SER A 134 0.72 -5.08 14.97
C SER A 134 -0.75 -5.33 14.62
N THR A 135 -1.40 -4.42 13.89
CA THR A 135 -2.75 -4.65 13.35
C THR A 135 -2.72 -5.81 12.37
N ALA A 136 -1.77 -5.81 11.42
CA ALA A 136 -1.57 -6.91 10.48
C ALA A 136 -1.25 -8.23 11.20
N ALA A 137 -0.37 -8.21 12.21
CA ALA A 137 -0.06 -9.39 13.03
C ALA A 137 -1.30 -9.93 13.79
N SER A 138 -2.16 -9.03 14.28
CA SER A 138 -3.41 -9.41 14.94
C SER A 138 -4.40 -10.06 13.98
N VAL A 139 -4.56 -9.49 12.78
CA VAL A 139 -5.40 -10.07 11.72
C VAL A 139 -4.84 -11.42 11.27
N LEU A 140 -3.53 -11.51 11.00
CA LEU A 140 -2.85 -12.77 10.65
C LEU A 140 -3.14 -13.89 11.66
N LYS A 141 -3.00 -13.60 12.96
CA LYS A 141 -3.26 -14.56 14.04
C LYS A 141 -4.71 -15.06 14.05
N SER A 142 -5.66 -14.27 13.57
CA SER A 142 -7.07 -14.64 13.51
C SER A 142 -7.44 -15.51 12.30
N ILE A 143 -6.61 -15.55 11.26
CA ILE A 143 -6.81 -16.36 10.06
C ILE A 143 -6.18 -17.74 10.30
N ASN A 144 -6.93 -18.63 10.94
CA ASN A 144 -6.52 -20.01 11.21
C ASN A 144 -7.26 -20.98 10.29
N LEU A 145 -6.84 -21.04 9.02
CA LEU A 145 -7.43 -21.91 8.01
C LEU A 145 -6.45 -23.05 7.64
N PRO A 146 -6.94 -24.22 7.20
CA PRO A 146 -6.09 -25.19 6.55
C PRO A 146 -5.36 -24.55 5.36
N ASP A 147 -4.11 -24.93 5.14
CA ASP A 147 -3.27 -24.42 4.05
C ASP A 147 -2.90 -22.93 4.11
N THR A 148 -3.05 -22.29 5.28
CA THR A 148 -2.39 -21.03 5.61
C THR A 148 -1.12 -21.22 6.46
N VAL A 149 -0.21 -20.26 6.39
CA VAL A 149 0.97 -20.11 7.26
C VAL A 149 1.14 -18.65 7.65
N GLY A 150 2.11 -18.38 8.51
CA GLY A 150 2.46 -17.02 8.91
C GLY A 150 2.39 -16.86 10.42
N ILE A 151 3.48 -16.34 10.99
CA ILE A 151 3.53 -15.89 12.38
C ILE A 151 4.32 -14.59 12.44
N ALA A 152 3.88 -13.67 13.28
CA ALA A 152 4.55 -12.40 13.51
C ALA A 152 4.60 -12.11 15.02
N TYR A 153 5.77 -11.71 15.51
CA TYR A 153 5.99 -11.35 16.90
C TYR A 153 6.32 -9.87 17.02
N THR A 154 5.79 -9.22 18.05
CA THR A 154 6.14 -7.85 18.42
C THR A 154 7.17 -7.89 19.54
N CYS A 155 8.36 -7.37 19.29
CA CYS A 155 9.47 -7.37 20.24
C CYS A 155 9.72 -5.94 20.75
N MET A 156 9.84 -5.81 22.07
CA MET A 156 10.13 -4.55 22.77
C MET A 156 11.62 -4.42 23.07
N THR A 157 12.40 -5.49 22.93
CA THR A 157 13.84 -5.49 23.16
C THR A 157 14.62 -6.16 22.04
N GLU A 158 15.91 -5.81 21.94
CA GLU A 158 16.87 -6.45 21.03
C GLU A 158 16.99 -7.95 21.32
N GLY A 159 17.01 -8.33 22.61
CA GLY A 159 17.13 -9.72 23.05
C GLY A 159 15.95 -10.58 22.59
N GLU A 160 14.72 -10.08 22.72
CA GLU A 160 13.53 -10.75 22.20
C GLU A 160 13.60 -10.94 20.68
N ALA A 161 13.96 -9.87 19.95
CA ALA A 161 14.05 -9.92 18.50
C ALA A 161 15.11 -10.94 18.04
N PHE A 162 16.31 -10.89 18.60
CA PHE A 162 17.39 -11.79 18.19
C PHE A 162 17.24 -13.22 18.72
N GLY A 163 16.51 -13.41 19.82
CA GLY A 163 16.05 -14.73 20.26
C GLY A 163 15.21 -15.39 19.17
N HIS A 164 14.21 -14.70 18.65
CA HIS A 164 13.40 -15.19 17.53
C HIS A 164 14.20 -15.40 16.23
N VAL A 165 15.18 -14.52 15.90
CA VAL A 165 16.08 -14.77 14.75
C VAL A 165 16.82 -16.10 14.91
N SER A 166 17.24 -16.41 16.15
CA SER A 166 17.95 -17.65 16.47
C SER A 166 17.03 -18.86 16.34
N ASP A 167 15.79 -18.75 16.83
CA ASP A 167 14.79 -19.82 16.75
C ASP A 167 14.37 -20.14 15.31
N PHE A 168 14.22 -19.12 14.45
CA PHE A 168 13.80 -19.31 13.06
C PHE A 168 14.95 -19.69 12.12
N GLY A 169 16.19 -19.38 12.46
CA GLY A 169 17.38 -19.56 11.61
C GLY A 169 17.45 -18.57 10.42
N ALA A 170 16.31 -18.14 9.88
CA ALA A 170 16.20 -17.04 8.94
C ALA A 170 14.90 -16.26 9.23
N ALA A 171 15.00 -14.95 9.34
CA ALA A 171 13.91 -14.09 9.75
C ALA A 171 13.88 -12.77 8.97
N VAL A 172 12.74 -12.10 9.02
CA VAL A 172 12.52 -10.75 8.51
C VAL A 172 12.19 -9.84 9.68
N LEU A 173 13.06 -8.86 9.93
CA LEU A 173 12.83 -7.78 10.86
C LEU A 173 12.11 -6.63 10.15
N LYS A 174 11.05 -6.11 10.76
CA LYS A 174 10.14 -5.15 10.16
C LYS A 174 9.88 -3.97 11.10
N ALA A 175 10.19 -2.76 10.65
CA ALA A 175 9.81 -1.54 11.38
C ALA A 175 8.29 -1.36 11.39
N PRO A 176 7.65 -0.94 12.49
CA PRO A 176 6.19 -0.91 12.56
C PRO A 176 5.48 0.02 11.57
N TRP A 177 6.08 1.18 11.27
CA TRP A 177 5.68 2.06 10.17
C TRP A 177 6.87 2.18 9.21
N SER A 178 6.68 1.75 7.97
CA SER A 178 7.70 1.87 6.93
C SER A 178 7.08 1.86 5.54
N CYS A 179 7.85 2.29 4.53
CA CYS A 179 7.39 2.40 3.16
C CYS A 179 8.38 1.73 2.20
N SER A 180 7.86 1.01 1.19
CA SER A 180 8.60 0.45 0.06
C SER A 180 9.88 -0.31 0.46
N GLY A 181 9.76 -1.30 1.34
CA GLY A 181 10.88 -2.19 1.74
C GLY A 181 11.97 -1.58 2.63
N ARG A 182 12.02 -0.24 2.78
CA ARG A 182 13.10 0.45 3.52
C ARG A 182 13.21 0.05 5.00
N GLY A 183 12.08 -0.35 5.59
CA GLY A 183 11.99 -0.82 6.97
C GLY A 183 12.11 -2.33 7.16
N LEU A 184 12.59 -3.06 6.15
CA LEU A 184 12.77 -4.52 6.20
C LEU A 184 14.26 -4.87 6.29
N ARG A 185 14.61 -5.88 7.10
CA ARG A 185 15.93 -6.52 7.11
C ARG A 185 15.75 -8.03 7.15
N PHE A 186 16.25 -8.70 6.12
CA PHE A 186 16.37 -10.15 6.08
C PHE A 186 17.66 -10.53 6.80
N VAL A 187 17.55 -11.39 7.82
CA VAL A 187 18.68 -11.73 8.70
C VAL A 187 18.65 -13.19 9.10
N SER A 188 19.82 -13.80 9.18
CA SER A 188 20.09 -15.03 9.92
C SER A 188 20.90 -14.72 11.19
N PRO A 189 21.11 -15.68 12.11
CA PRO A 189 21.99 -15.49 13.26
C PRO A 189 23.40 -14.99 12.90
N ALA A 190 23.91 -15.37 11.73
CA ALA A 190 25.22 -14.94 11.25
C ALA A 190 25.25 -13.47 10.79
N ASP A 191 24.09 -12.88 10.48
CA ASP A 191 23.98 -11.51 9.96
C ASP A 191 23.79 -10.45 11.08
N ILE A 192 23.76 -10.88 12.35
CA ILE A 192 23.57 -9.99 13.50
C ILE A 192 24.86 -9.21 13.77
N THR A 193 25.04 -8.12 13.03
CA THR A 193 26.15 -7.17 13.17
C THR A 193 25.80 -6.01 14.12
N PRO A 194 26.79 -5.27 14.65
CA PRO A 194 26.53 -4.06 15.44
C PRO A 194 25.65 -3.03 14.72
N HIS A 195 25.70 -2.99 13.38
CA HIS A 195 24.84 -2.13 12.57
C HIS A 195 23.37 -2.57 12.63
N ILE A 196 23.08 -3.88 12.49
CA ILE A 196 21.72 -4.41 12.63
C ILE A 196 21.19 -4.17 14.04
N VAL A 197 22.01 -4.43 15.07
CA VAL A 197 21.66 -4.17 16.47
C VAL A 197 21.31 -2.69 16.66
N GLY A 198 22.17 -1.77 16.20
CA GLY A 198 21.90 -0.33 16.28
C GLY A 198 20.64 0.11 15.53
N TRP A 199 20.36 -0.49 14.37
CA TRP A 199 19.13 -0.25 13.62
C TRP A 199 17.89 -0.72 14.39
N VAL A 200 17.89 -1.95 14.93
CA VAL A 200 16.79 -2.49 15.76
C VAL A 200 16.56 -1.60 16.98
N ARG A 201 17.62 -1.21 17.69
CA ARG A 201 17.56 -0.28 18.83
C ARG A 201 16.85 1.01 18.47
N ASN A 202 17.21 1.59 17.34
CA ASN A 202 16.68 2.86 16.90
C ASN A 202 15.20 2.74 16.49
N ILE A 203 14.81 1.63 15.85
CA ILE A 203 13.40 1.36 15.54
C ILE A 203 12.58 1.22 16.84
N ILE A 204 13.02 0.40 17.80
CA ILE A 204 12.33 0.24 19.08
C ILE A 204 12.23 1.58 19.81
N LYS A 205 13.34 2.34 19.89
CA LYS A 205 13.36 3.65 20.56
C LYS A 205 12.36 4.64 19.96
N ASN A 206 12.22 4.68 18.63
CA ASN A 206 11.43 5.71 17.95
C ASN A 206 10.00 5.26 17.62
N GLN A 207 9.75 3.95 17.48
CA GLN A 207 8.47 3.38 17.05
C GLN A 207 7.85 2.45 18.10
N GLY A 208 8.52 2.23 19.23
CA GLY A 208 8.02 1.47 20.37
C GLY A 208 8.34 -0.03 20.31
N CYS A 209 8.46 -0.62 19.13
CA CYS A 209 8.75 -2.04 18.96
C CYS A 209 9.38 -2.36 17.59
N ILE A 210 9.75 -3.62 17.39
CA ILE A 210 10.07 -4.18 16.09
C ILE A 210 9.23 -5.44 15.86
N ILE A 211 8.80 -5.67 14.62
CA ILE A 211 8.08 -6.89 14.25
C ILE A 211 9.06 -7.89 13.65
N ILE A 212 8.94 -9.17 14.03
CA ILE A 212 9.74 -10.26 13.48
C ILE A 212 8.87 -11.41 12.98
N GLU A 213 9.21 -11.91 11.80
CA GLU A 213 8.55 -13.03 11.14
C GLU A 213 9.61 -14.01 10.60
N PRO A 214 9.30 -15.31 10.46
CA PRO A 214 10.15 -16.24 9.72
C PRO A 214 10.35 -15.79 8.27
N HIS A 215 11.50 -16.12 7.69
CA HIS A 215 11.71 -15.96 6.25
C HIS A 215 11.08 -17.13 5.50
N TYR A 216 10.09 -16.85 4.65
CA TYR A 216 9.36 -17.87 3.88
C TYR A 216 9.91 -18.01 2.45
N ASP A 217 9.89 -19.24 1.92
CA ASP A 217 10.19 -19.52 0.51
C ASP A 217 9.02 -19.05 -0.38
N ARG A 218 9.09 -17.79 -0.79
CA ARG A 218 8.03 -17.10 -1.54
C ARG A 218 7.99 -17.54 -3.01
N ILE A 219 6.81 -18.00 -3.46
CA ILE A 219 6.51 -18.33 -4.86
C ILE A 219 5.98 -17.11 -5.61
N CYS A 220 4.96 -16.42 -5.08
CA CYS A 220 4.42 -15.20 -5.67
C CYS A 220 3.81 -14.28 -4.61
N ASP A 221 3.85 -12.97 -4.89
CA ASP A 221 3.21 -11.94 -4.07
C ASP A 221 1.86 -11.55 -4.69
N PHE A 222 0.88 -11.31 -3.83
CA PHE A 222 -0.41 -10.78 -4.24
C PHE A 222 -1.04 -9.99 -3.09
N GLY A 223 -2.12 -9.28 -3.36
CA GLY A 223 -2.87 -8.54 -2.38
C GLY A 223 -4.35 -8.65 -2.67
N MET A 224 -5.13 -8.38 -1.63
CA MET A 224 -6.56 -8.12 -1.75
C MET A 224 -6.79 -6.68 -1.35
N GLU A 225 -7.40 -5.92 -2.26
CA GLU A 225 -7.74 -4.52 -2.04
C GLU A 225 -9.18 -4.42 -1.54
N PHE A 226 -9.39 -3.54 -0.58
CA PHE A 226 -10.65 -3.37 0.13
C PHE A 226 -10.93 -1.89 0.40
N ARG A 227 -12.17 -1.62 0.80
CA ARG A 227 -12.60 -0.32 1.30
C ARG A 227 -13.49 -0.49 2.52
N CYS A 228 -13.18 0.25 3.58
CA CYS A 228 -14.07 0.41 4.73
C CYS A 228 -15.07 1.53 4.42
N ALA A 229 -16.35 1.19 4.36
CA ALA A 229 -17.44 2.15 4.17
C ALA A 229 -17.77 2.90 5.47
N GLU A 230 -18.55 3.97 5.37
CA GLU A 230 -18.95 4.81 6.52
C GLU A 230 -19.69 4.03 7.61
N ASP A 231 -20.45 3.00 7.23
CA ASP A 231 -21.16 2.11 8.16
C ASP A 231 -20.23 1.04 8.79
N GLY A 232 -18.94 1.07 8.48
CA GLY A 232 -17.93 0.12 8.93
C GLY A 232 -17.89 -1.20 8.15
N LYS A 233 -18.71 -1.36 7.09
CA LYS A 233 -18.67 -2.54 6.24
C LYS A 233 -17.40 -2.57 5.40
N ILE A 234 -16.73 -3.72 5.39
CA ILE A 234 -15.57 -3.96 4.51
C ILE A 234 -16.03 -4.49 3.16
N VAL A 235 -15.81 -3.71 2.11
CA VAL A 235 -16.08 -4.05 0.71
C VAL A 235 -14.80 -4.53 0.06
N TYR A 236 -14.86 -5.66 -0.63
CA TYR A 236 -13.76 -6.15 -1.46
C TYR A 236 -13.76 -5.44 -2.81
N ASP A 237 -12.61 -4.86 -3.20
CA ASP A 237 -12.46 -4.12 -4.45
C ASP A 237 -11.74 -4.97 -5.54
N GLY A 238 -10.88 -5.93 -5.18
CA GLY A 238 -10.32 -6.91 -6.14
C GLY A 238 -8.93 -7.48 -5.78
N LEU A 239 -8.46 -8.44 -6.59
CA LEU A 239 -7.11 -9.01 -6.50
C LEU A 239 -6.07 -8.07 -7.11
N SER A 240 -4.91 -8.00 -6.47
CA SER A 240 -3.74 -7.26 -6.90
C SER A 240 -2.58 -8.26 -7.02
N VAL A 241 -2.11 -8.59 -8.23
CA VAL A 241 -0.98 -9.53 -8.40
C VAL A 241 0.23 -8.70 -8.80
N PHE A 242 1.28 -8.76 -7.98
CA PHE A 242 2.42 -7.86 -8.13
C PHE A 242 3.75 -8.58 -7.93
N ASN A 243 4.79 -7.93 -8.43
CA ASN A 243 6.16 -8.38 -8.27
C ASN A 243 6.86 -7.56 -7.19
N THR A 244 7.69 -8.24 -6.39
CA THR A 244 8.64 -7.59 -5.50
C THR A 244 10.05 -8.15 -5.68
N GLU A 245 11.04 -7.25 -5.67
CA GLU A 245 12.46 -7.56 -5.66
C GLU A 245 13.06 -7.06 -4.34
N HIS A 246 13.67 -7.97 -3.57
CA HIS A 246 14.25 -7.66 -2.25
C HIS A 246 13.29 -6.91 -1.30
N GLY A 247 11.99 -7.23 -1.35
CA GLY A 247 10.95 -6.59 -0.55
C GLY A 247 10.50 -5.20 -1.04
N SER A 248 10.93 -4.78 -2.24
CA SER A 248 10.48 -3.55 -2.89
C SER A 248 9.54 -3.87 -4.05
N TYR A 249 8.42 -3.15 -4.12
CA TYR A 249 7.46 -3.23 -5.22
C TYR A 249 8.10 -2.87 -6.57
N THR A 250 7.87 -3.69 -7.59
CA THR A 250 8.37 -3.45 -8.97
C THR A 250 7.26 -3.28 -10.00
N GLY A 251 6.09 -3.91 -9.82
CA GLY A 251 4.95 -3.69 -10.70
C GLY A 251 3.71 -4.52 -10.37
N ASN A 252 2.57 -4.15 -10.92
CA ASN A 252 1.27 -4.82 -10.80
C ASN A 252 0.80 -5.30 -12.16
N ILE A 253 0.20 -6.48 -12.24
CA ILE A 253 -0.45 -6.93 -13.45
C ILE A 253 -1.80 -6.22 -13.59
N ILE A 254 -2.05 -5.63 -14.74
CA ILE A 254 -3.40 -5.17 -15.12
C ILE A 254 -4.05 -6.29 -15.93
N ALA A 255 -5.04 -6.95 -15.34
CA ALA A 255 -5.78 -8.03 -15.96
C ALA A 255 -7.14 -8.20 -15.31
N THR A 256 -8.03 -8.95 -15.97
CA THR A 256 -9.33 -9.32 -15.41
C THR A 256 -9.18 -10.06 -14.08
N GLU A 257 -10.19 -9.93 -13.22
CA GLU A 257 -10.21 -10.62 -11.92
C GLU A 257 -10.08 -12.14 -12.08
N TYR A 258 -10.78 -12.69 -13.06
CA TYR A 258 -10.70 -14.10 -13.43
C TYR A 258 -9.27 -14.53 -13.77
N PHE A 259 -8.54 -13.72 -14.55
CA PHE A 259 -7.16 -14.05 -14.92
C PHE A 259 -6.24 -14.04 -13.69
N LYS A 260 -6.31 -12.99 -12.85
CA LYS A 260 -5.53 -12.91 -11.62
C LYS A 260 -5.83 -14.07 -10.68
N GLU A 261 -7.09 -14.44 -10.51
CA GLU A 261 -7.50 -15.62 -9.74
C GLU A 261 -6.92 -16.92 -10.33
N SER A 262 -6.94 -17.07 -11.66
CA SER A 262 -6.38 -18.25 -12.33
C SER A 262 -4.87 -18.42 -12.08
N MET A 263 -4.11 -17.32 -11.97
CA MET A 263 -2.69 -17.35 -11.64
C MET A 263 -2.44 -17.89 -10.23
N LEU A 264 -3.26 -17.48 -9.25
CA LEU A 264 -3.12 -17.91 -7.86
C LEU A 264 -3.65 -19.33 -7.66
N THR A 265 -4.77 -19.67 -8.32
CA THR A 265 -5.41 -20.98 -8.20
C THR A 265 -4.63 -22.13 -8.87
N HIS A 266 -3.58 -21.79 -9.64
CA HIS A 266 -2.57 -22.75 -10.05
C HIS A 266 -1.83 -23.40 -8.86
N TYR A 267 -1.69 -22.66 -7.74
CA TYR A 267 -0.94 -23.10 -6.57
C TYR A 267 -1.83 -23.51 -5.39
N VAL A 268 -2.98 -22.85 -5.22
CA VAL A 268 -3.87 -23.02 -4.06
C VAL A 268 -5.34 -23.11 -4.50
N SER A 269 -6.24 -23.54 -3.61
CA SER A 269 -7.66 -23.63 -4.00
C SER A 269 -8.33 -22.25 -4.03
N LYS A 270 -9.28 -22.05 -4.95
CA LYS A 270 -10.13 -20.84 -4.96
C LYS A 270 -10.87 -20.65 -3.64
N GLN A 271 -11.39 -21.74 -3.08
CA GLN A 271 -12.10 -21.72 -1.80
C GLN A 271 -11.24 -21.17 -0.66
N LEU A 272 -9.92 -21.46 -0.65
CA LEU A 272 -9.02 -20.90 0.35
C LEU A 272 -8.95 -19.37 0.24
N LEU A 273 -8.82 -18.85 -0.97
CA LEU A 273 -8.79 -17.40 -1.21
C LEU A 273 -10.11 -16.73 -0.78
N ASP A 274 -11.25 -17.34 -1.13
CA ASP A 274 -12.56 -16.83 -0.72
C ASP A 274 -12.72 -16.83 0.82
N ASN A 275 -12.29 -17.88 1.50
CA ASN A 275 -12.33 -17.94 2.97
C ASN A 275 -11.41 -16.88 3.62
N ILE A 276 -10.21 -16.65 3.07
CA ILE A 276 -9.29 -15.62 3.55
C ILE A 276 -9.92 -14.23 3.41
N LYS A 277 -10.50 -13.94 2.23
CA LYS A 277 -11.22 -12.70 1.95
C LYS A 277 -12.33 -12.45 2.97
N GLU A 278 -13.18 -13.44 3.23
CA GLU A 278 -14.28 -13.33 4.20
C GLU A 278 -13.78 -13.08 5.63
N MET A 279 -12.71 -13.79 6.04
CA MET A 279 -12.09 -13.59 7.35
C MET A 279 -11.50 -12.18 7.51
N ILE A 280 -10.87 -11.64 6.46
CA ILE A 280 -10.36 -10.26 6.44
C ILE A 280 -11.51 -9.27 6.54
N GLN A 281 -12.58 -9.44 5.74
CA GLN A 281 -13.75 -8.57 5.79
C GLN A 281 -14.37 -8.54 7.20
N PHE A 282 -14.50 -9.70 7.83
CA PHE A 282 -15.02 -9.80 9.19
C PHE A 282 -14.09 -9.11 10.20
N LYS A 283 -12.80 -9.46 10.22
CA LYS A 283 -11.85 -8.99 11.24
C LYS A 283 -11.50 -7.51 11.08
N CYS A 284 -11.28 -7.04 9.87
CA CYS A 284 -11.08 -5.62 9.61
C CYS A 284 -12.35 -4.81 9.90
N GLY A 285 -13.55 -5.37 9.69
CA GLY A 285 -14.81 -4.74 10.10
C GLY A 285 -14.87 -4.49 11.60
N GLU A 286 -14.49 -5.48 12.43
CA GLU A 286 -14.40 -5.33 13.88
C GLU A 286 -13.38 -4.26 14.31
N ILE A 287 -12.25 -4.19 13.59
CA ILE A 287 -11.15 -3.28 13.95
C ILE A 287 -11.47 -1.83 13.52
N TYR A 288 -11.98 -1.63 12.32
CA TYR A 288 -12.11 -0.33 11.65
C TYR A 288 -13.47 0.35 11.83
N SER A 289 -14.53 -0.37 12.18
CA SER A 289 -15.86 0.22 12.38
C SER A 289 -15.81 1.38 13.38
N GLY A 290 -16.35 2.54 12.96
CA GLY A 290 -16.35 3.79 13.73
C GLY A 290 -14.98 4.45 13.92
N LYS A 291 -13.92 3.95 13.25
CA LYS A 291 -12.53 4.42 13.42
C LYS A 291 -11.85 4.80 12.10
N TYR A 292 -12.26 4.19 10.99
CA TYR A 292 -11.67 4.43 9.68
C TYR A 292 -12.70 4.27 8.56
N CYS A 293 -12.63 5.16 7.57
CA CYS A 293 -13.38 5.06 6.31
C CYS A 293 -12.40 5.37 5.18
N GLY A 294 -12.28 4.46 4.21
CA GLY A 294 -11.31 4.60 3.12
C GLY A 294 -10.74 3.27 2.59
N PRO A 295 -9.87 3.36 1.57
CA PRO A 295 -9.25 2.20 0.93
C PRO A 295 -8.12 1.61 1.77
N PHE A 296 -7.97 0.29 1.73
CA PHE A 296 -6.81 -0.39 2.31
C PHE A 296 -6.49 -1.67 1.54
N GLY A 297 -5.21 -2.03 1.49
CA GLY A 297 -4.74 -3.28 0.87
C GLY A 297 -4.19 -4.24 1.91
N VAL A 298 -4.45 -5.52 1.74
CA VAL A 298 -3.81 -6.60 2.52
C VAL A 298 -2.86 -7.36 1.61
N ASP A 299 -1.57 -7.20 1.86
CA ASP A 299 -0.52 -7.89 1.11
C ASP A 299 -0.38 -9.31 1.63
N MET A 300 -0.18 -10.25 0.71
CA MET A 300 -0.17 -11.68 0.90
C MET A 300 0.93 -12.31 0.04
N MET A 301 1.25 -13.56 0.32
CA MET A 301 2.13 -14.34 -0.56
C MET A 301 1.73 -15.80 -0.57
N ILE A 302 1.96 -16.46 -1.69
CA ILE A 302 1.98 -17.92 -1.77
C ILE A 302 3.41 -18.37 -1.51
N VAL A 303 3.57 -19.33 -0.61
CA VAL A 303 4.87 -19.84 -0.19
C VAL A 303 4.94 -21.35 -0.35
N ARG A 304 6.16 -21.85 -0.50
CA ARG A 304 6.47 -23.28 -0.47
C ARG A 304 6.78 -23.70 0.96
N GLU A 305 6.10 -24.73 1.45
CA GLU A 305 6.45 -25.33 2.73
C GLU A 305 7.70 -26.20 2.59
N ASN A 306 8.76 -25.88 3.34
CA ASN A 306 10.07 -26.55 3.24
C ASN A 306 10.00 -28.09 3.43
N ASN A 307 9.12 -28.57 4.31
CA ASN A 307 9.08 -29.99 4.67
C ASN A 307 8.30 -30.86 3.66
N THR A 308 7.26 -30.31 3.03
CA THR A 308 6.34 -31.08 2.18
C THR A 308 6.37 -30.64 0.71
N GLY A 309 6.94 -29.47 0.42
CA GLY A 309 6.87 -28.82 -0.89
C GLY A 309 5.48 -28.26 -1.24
N LYS A 310 4.48 -28.43 -0.37
CA LYS A 310 3.10 -27.97 -0.59
C LYS A 310 3.05 -26.45 -0.62
N CYS A 311 2.25 -25.89 -1.53
CA CYS A 311 1.98 -24.46 -1.57
C CYS A 311 0.96 -24.09 -0.48
N LYS A 312 1.23 -23.02 0.26
CA LYS A 312 0.36 -22.45 1.30
C LYS A 312 0.27 -20.94 1.15
N VAL A 313 -0.76 -20.33 1.71
CA VAL A 313 -0.93 -18.87 1.69
C VAL A 313 -0.44 -18.28 3.01
N HIS A 314 0.38 -17.22 2.95
CA HIS A 314 0.56 -16.29 4.05
C HIS A 314 -0.47 -15.16 3.90
N PRO A 315 -1.58 -15.17 4.66
CA PRO A 315 -2.79 -14.42 4.31
C PRO A 315 -2.75 -12.94 4.70
N CYS A 316 -1.74 -12.49 5.44
CA CYS A 316 -1.61 -11.11 5.88
C CYS A 316 -0.15 -10.78 6.21
N VAL A 317 0.65 -10.45 5.20
CA VAL A 317 2.05 -10.02 5.32
C VAL A 317 2.15 -8.57 5.82
N GLU A 318 1.26 -7.71 5.34
CA GLU A 318 1.17 -6.30 5.68
C GLU A 318 -0.25 -5.80 5.40
N ILE A 319 -0.72 -4.81 6.17
CA ILE A 319 -1.94 -4.07 5.86
C ILE A 319 -1.53 -2.62 5.57
N ASN A 320 -1.80 -2.17 4.36
CA ASN A 320 -1.60 -0.80 3.91
C ASN A 320 -2.93 -0.04 4.11
N LEU A 321 -3.11 0.65 5.24
CA LEU A 321 -4.33 1.42 5.55
C LEU A 321 -4.40 2.75 4.80
N ARG A 322 -4.36 2.65 3.48
CA ARG A 322 -4.33 3.73 2.51
C ARG A 322 -4.60 3.17 1.11
N ARG A 323 -4.73 4.06 0.13
CA ARG A 323 -4.70 3.63 -1.27
C ARG A 323 -3.34 2.99 -1.57
N THR A 324 -3.35 1.97 -2.42
CA THR A 324 -2.17 1.19 -2.83
C THR A 324 -1.99 1.24 -4.34
N MET A 325 -0.83 0.82 -4.85
CA MET A 325 -0.67 0.65 -6.30
C MET A 325 -1.60 -0.43 -6.86
N GLY A 326 -2.05 -1.38 -6.02
CA GLY A 326 -3.07 -2.36 -6.40
C GLY A 326 -4.41 -1.70 -6.72
N HIS A 327 -4.85 -0.72 -5.92
CA HIS A 327 -6.05 0.07 -6.24
C HIS A 327 -5.91 0.82 -7.58
N VAL A 328 -4.69 1.31 -7.90
CA VAL A 328 -4.43 1.97 -9.18
C VAL A 328 -4.50 0.97 -10.34
N ALA A 329 -3.93 -0.23 -10.17
CA ALA A 329 -4.04 -1.29 -11.16
C ALA A 329 -5.49 -1.74 -11.35
N LEU A 330 -6.29 -1.81 -10.28
CA LEU A 330 -7.71 -2.16 -10.33
C LEU A 330 -8.55 -1.13 -11.10
N SER A 331 -8.28 0.17 -10.93
CA SER A 331 -9.01 1.21 -11.67
C SER A 331 -8.77 1.17 -13.19
N LEU A 332 -7.70 0.49 -13.62
CA LEU A 332 -7.43 0.18 -15.03
C LEU A 332 -7.94 -1.21 -15.43
N SER A 333 -7.85 -2.20 -14.53
CA SER A 333 -8.23 -3.60 -14.76
C SER A 333 -9.70 -3.78 -15.11
N GLN A 334 -10.58 -2.87 -14.67
CA GLN A 334 -12.01 -2.89 -15.03
C GLN A 334 -12.26 -2.68 -16.54
N TYR A 335 -11.27 -2.16 -17.27
CA TYR A 335 -11.30 -1.94 -18.72
C TYR A 335 -10.38 -2.93 -19.47
N ALA A 336 -9.73 -3.84 -18.76
CA ALA A 336 -8.83 -4.82 -19.37
C ALA A 336 -9.61 -5.96 -20.03
N ASP A 337 -9.06 -6.50 -21.11
CA ASP A 337 -9.53 -7.73 -21.72
C ASP A 337 -8.62 -8.93 -21.35
N ASN A 338 -8.91 -10.11 -21.89
CA ASN A 338 -8.08 -11.30 -21.65
C ASN A 338 -6.89 -11.42 -22.62
N LYS A 339 -6.71 -10.49 -23.55
CA LYS A 339 -5.67 -10.54 -24.59
C LYS A 339 -4.39 -9.90 -24.08
N THR A 340 -4.45 -8.66 -23.60
CA THR A 340 -3.28 -7.94 -23.09
C THR A 340 -3.21 -8.01 -21.56
N LYS A 341 -1.99 -8.12 -21.03
CA LYS A 341 -1.71 -8.23 -19.59
C LYS A 341 -0.54 -7.31 -19.23
N PRO A 342 -0.67 -5.99 -19.43
CA PRO A 342 0.44 -5.09 -19.19
C PRO A 342 0.80 -5.09 -17.71
N LEU A 343 2.10 -5.05 -17.44
CA LEU A 343 2.69 -4.81 -16.14
C LEU A 343 2.79 -3.31 -15.92
N PHE A 344 2.10 -2.84 -14.90
CA PHE A 344 2.11 -1.48 -14.42
C PHE A 344 3.25 -1.27 -13.44
N CYS A 345 4.24 -0.46 -13.81
CA CYS A 345 5.44 -0.24 -13.00
C CYS A 345 5.75 1.25 -12.82
N ILE A 346 6.56 1.54 -11.79
CA ILE A 346 7.17 2.85 -11.61
C ILE A 346 8.65 2.68 -11.96
N GLU A 347 9.07 3.34 -13.02
CA GLU A 347 10.47 3.34 -13.45
C GLU A 347 11.13 4.66 -13.09
N LYS A 348 12.44 4.62 -12.86
CA LYS A 348 13.23 5.82 -12.61
C LYS A 348 14.46 5.82 -13.51
N ASP A 349 14.44 6.69 -14.51
CA ASP A 349 15.65 7.16 -15.19
C ASP A 349 16.07 8.50 -14.58
N LYS A 350 15.88 9.62 -15.29
CA LYS A 350 16.09 10.97 -14.71
C LYS A 350 14.97 11.40 -13.76
N ASN A 351 13.74 11.02 -14.08
CA ASN A 351 12.52 11.29 -13.32
C ASN A 351 11.77 9.97 -13.12
N TYR A 352 10.91 9.90 -12.10
CA TYR A 352 9.97 8.80 -11.99
C TYR A 352 8.93 8.86 -13.11
N GLN A 353 8.58 7.70 -13.66
CA GLN A 353 7.57 7.58 -14.70
C GLN A 353 6.68 6.39 -14.37
N LEU A 354 5.39 6.55 -14.65
CA LEU A 354 4.44 5.45 -14.64
C LEU A 354 4.47 4.81 -16.03
N LYS A 355 4.73 3.50 -16.07
CA LYS A 355 4.96 2.75 -17.31
C LYS A 355 4.10 1.50 -17.40
N LEU A 356 3.82 1.11 -18.64
CA LEU A 356 3.16 -0.14 -18.99
C LEU A 356 4.12 -1.00 -19.81
N ASN A 357 4.59 -2.09 -19.21
CA ASN A 357 5.48 -3.04 -19.86
C ASN A 357 4.67 -4.27 -20.29
N PHE A 358 4.89 -4.81 -21.48
CA PHE A 358 4.24 -6.05 -21.91
C PHE A 358 5.01 -7.26 -21.37
N ILE A 359 4.28 -8.24 -20.81
CA ILE A 359 4.81 -9.54 -20.36
C ILE A 359 4.72 -10.55 -21.51
#